data_AF-G1WBZ5-F1
#
_entry.id   AF-G1WBZ5-F1
#
_cell.length_a   1.000
_cell.length_b   1.000
_cell.length_c   1.000
_cell.angle_alpha   90.00
_cell.angle_beta   90.00
_cell.angle_gamma   90.00
#
_symmetry.space_group_name_H-M   'P 1'
#
loop_
_entity.id
_entity.type
_entity.pdbx_description
1 polymer ?
#
loop_
_entity_poly.entity_id
_entity_poly.type
_entity_poly.pdbx_seq_one_letter_code
_entity_poly.pdbx_strand_id
1 'polypeptide(L)'
;MKQRFLAFLRPLFVTLGMIPLASLAQQRVVISPFFSDYSVLTDSLPKGWSMSPYIQLGVKVIFPQGTTPAELQQYQFQKPTPFSDILWQFQPVMLQYGTQRWKDLNLFNWNKSPLNLQEHQKMDKKNERFVLSYNAFSARAGAYCDENDVPSFSYIQYEAWESLFPTNAQRADSTTYIFHVNPSLFYLLSDKGEVDLYTTDSITVPPHGQYPSLFFFYKPLYDHKTIQYKRFRISLLEEKNTLAAQLHHQISPHKGDKPLKDVASSAPYTPPADSVIYRALAAIDRIAAFPDEKNVHLTIAKTGLNYRATMGEKQHLDTLAYEFSVTLDSAIVMDNAMFYHETLLHELLHFVLDNQEELSKGLTAQERNFFFESFVEYLAKYLYGRHIVHKDWFAHRMIYGKPINSAMLKKARRSIQGTKDVCVGTKNGKESDNTAWVYYQLLPYLLHQLAIHSHVNEDAFATAIYHYTTGTPHRSLSLKDFFAYLKEQGFRLDRKSKAEISFLLQN
;
A
#
# COMPACT_ATOMS: atom_id res chain seq x y z
N MET A 1 -51.00 -34.29 -30.98
CA MET A 1 -50.94 -34.07 -29.51
C MET A 1 -49.56 -34.43 -28.91
N LYS A 2 -48.45 -34.30 -29.67
CA LYS A 2 -47.08 -34.69 -29.25
C LYS A 2 -46.08 -33.53 -29.16
N GLN A 3 -46.53 -32.28 -29.33
CA GLN A 3 -45.67 -31.08 -29.29
C GLN A 3 -45.81 -30.22 -28.03
N ARG A 4 -46.71 -30.56 -27.10
CA ARG A 4 -46.91 -29.78 -25.86
C ARG A 4 -46.29 -30.39 -24.60
N PHE A 5 -45.73 -31.60 -24.66
CA PHE A 5 -45.07 -32.25 -23.51
C PHE A 5 -43.56 -31.97 -23.44
N LEU A 6 -42.94 -31.54 -24.55
CA LEU A 6 -41.51 -31.20 -24.62
C LEU A 6 -41.17 -29.76 -24.21
N ALA A 7 -42.18 -28.89 -24.07
CA ALA A 7 -41.97 -27.50 -23.65
C ALA A 7 -41.88 -27.33 -22.13
N PHE A 8 -42.33 -28.31 -21.34
CA PHE A 8 -42.36 -28.22 -19.88
C PHE A 8 -41.13 -28.83 -19.19
N LEU A 9 -40.26 -29.54 -19.92
CA LEU A 9 -39.04 -30.16 -19.36
C LEU A 9 -37.76 -29.38 -19.64
N ARG A 10 -37.81 -28.27 -20.40
CA ARG A 10 -36.62 -27.43 -20.66
C ARG A 10 -36.23 -26.46 -19.53
N PRO A 11 -37.13 -25.91 -18.69
CA PRO A 11 -36.69 -25.07 -17.57
C PRO A 11 -36.32 -25.88 -16.32
N LEU A 12 -36.62 -27.19 -16.25
CA LEU A 12 -36.29 -28.01 -15.07
C LEU A 12 -34.86 -28.57 -15.09
N PHE A 13 -34.20 -28.63 -16.25
CA PHE A 13 -32.80 -29.06 -16.38
C PHE A 13 -31.78 -27.90 -16.32
N VAL A 14 -32.24 -26.65 -16.22
CA VAL A 14 -31.35 -25.47 -16.14
C VAL A 14 -31.11 -25.01 -14.70
N THR A 15 -31.87 -25.51 -13.72
CA THR A 15 -31.77 -25.08 -12.30
C THR A 15 -31.34 -26.16 -11.32
N LEU A 16 -31.05 -27.39 -11.76
CA LEU A 16 -30.58 -28.48 -10.89
C LEU A 16 -29.31 -29.21 -11.36
N GLY A 17 -28.61 -28.68 -12.38
CA GLY A 17 -27.46 -29.34 -12.99
C GLY A 17 -26.22 -28.47 -13.21
N MET A 18 -26.17 -27.27 -12.64
CA MET A 18 -24.94 -26.47 -12.60
C MET A 18 -24.67 -26.04 -11.16
N ILE A 19 -24.11 -26.96 -10.36
CA ILE A 19 -22.94 -26.54 -9.58
C ILE A 19 -22.03 -25.90 -10.64
N PRO A 20 -21.70 -24.60 -10.55
CA PRO A 20 -20.96 -23.96 -11.62
C PRO A 20 -19.68 -24.77 -11.82
N LEU A 21 -19.36 -25.17 -13.06
CA LEU A 21 -18.09 -25.84 -13.39
C LEU A 21 -16.88 -25.08 -12.81
N ALA A 22 -17.04 -23.78 -12.56
CA ALA A 22 -16.11 -22.93 -11.82
C ALA A 22 -15.80 -23.38 -10.38
N SER A 23 -16.68 -24.10 -9.69
CA SER A 23 -16.39 -24.62 -8.33
C SER A 23 -15.60 -25.93 -8.33
N LEU A 24 -15.42 -26.58 -9.49
CA LEU A 24 -14.57 -27.77 -9.65
C LEU A 24 -13.11 -27.39 -9.93
N ALA A 25 -12.88 -26.22 -10.56
CA ALA A 25 -11.57 -25.64 -10.86
C ALA A 25 -11.27 -24.42 -9.95
N GLN A 26 -11.37 -24.62 -8.65
CA GLN A 26 -11.16 -23.56 -7.66
C GLN A 26 -9.97 -23.91 -6.77
N GLN A 27 -8.93 -23.11 -6.82
CA GLN A 27 -7.85 -23.13 -5.84
C GLN A 27 -8.31 -22.32 -4.62
N ARG A 28 -8.14 -22.88 -3.41
CA ARG A 28 -8.45 -22.16 -2.16
C ARG A 28 -7.17 -21.88 -1.40
N VAL A 29 -6.98 -20.64 -0.99
CA VAL A 29 -5.82 -20.21 -0.20
C VAL A 29 -6.33 -19.73 1.14
N VAL A 30 -6.12 -20.53 2.18
CA VAL A 30 -6.42 -20.13 3.55
C VAL A 30 -5.26 -19.32 4.08
N ILE A 31 -5.57 -18.13 4.57
CA ILE A 31 -4.63 -17.22 5.21
C ILE A 31 -4.99 -17.17 6.69
N SER A 32 -4.00 -17.47 7.52
CA SER A 32 -4.13 -17.44 8.97
C SER A 32 -3.01 -16.58 9.53
N PRO A 33 -3.22 -15.26 9.66
CA PRO A 33 -2.31 -14.46 10.46
C PRO A 33 -2.47 -14.93 11.91
N PHE A 34 -1.36 -15.18 12.57
CA PHE A 34 -1.36 -15.41 14.00
C PHE A 34 -0.33 -14.50 14.65
N PHE A 35 -0.77 -13.84 15.70
CA PHE A 35 0.11 -13.09 16.57
C PHE A 35 0.68 -14.08 17.59
N SER A 36 1.99 -14.00 17.83
CA SER A 36 2.60 -14.76 18.90
C SER A 36 2.29 -14.10 20.24
N ASP A 37 1.10 -14.34 20.82
CA ASP A 37 0.85 -14.00 22.22
C ASP A 37 1.88 -14.68 23.15
N TYR A 38 2.56 -15.72 22.66
CA TYR A 38 3.66 -16.43 23.32
C TYR A 38 4.80 -15.51 23.75
N SER A 39 5.05 -14.41 23.05
CA SER A 39 6.10 -13.45 23.39
C SER A 39 5.64 -12.33 24.34
N VAL A 40 4.32 -12.15 24.47
CA VAL A 40 3.69 -11.34 25.52
C VAL A 40 3.62 -12.15 26.83
N LEU A 41 3.72 -13.48 26.74
CA LEU A 41 3.44 -14.42 27.83
C LEU A 41 4.63 -15.33 28.24
N THR A 42 5.72 -15.42 27.47
CA THR A 42 6.82 -16.37 27.73
C THR A 42 8.20 -15.88 27.23
N ASP A 43 9.27 -16.36 27.88
CA ASP A 43 10.67 -15.96 27.63
C ASP A 43 11.41 -16.76 26.53
N SER A 44 10.71 -17.53 25.69
CA SER A 44 11.37 -18.35 24.65
C SER A 44 10.53 -18.49 23.37
N LEU A 45 11.05 -19.12 22.31
CA LEU A 45 10.33 -19.38 21.05
C LEU A 45 10.21 -20.90 20.79
N PRO A 46 9.06 -21.41 20.29
CA PRO A 46 8.92 -22.82 19.95
C PRO A 46 9.78 -23.22 18.74
N LYS A 47 10.18 -24.50 18.69
CA LYS A 47 10.99 -25.06 17.60
C LYS A 47 10.23 -25.01 16.25
N GLY A 48 10.88 -24.49 15.20
CA GLY A 48 10.31 -24.34 13.85
C GLY A 48 9.77 -22.94 13.51
N TRP A 49 9.88 -22.00 14.45
CA TRP A 49 9.51 -20.59 14.28
C TRP A 49 10.73 -19.79 13.77
N SER A 50 10.50 -18.80 12.90
CA SER A 50 11.57 -17.93 12.39
C SER A 50 11.84 -16.76 13.35
N MET A 51 13.03 -16.13 13.26
CA MET A 51 13.46 -14.99 14.10
C MET A 51 12.68 -13.67 13.85
N SER A 52 11.57 -13.68 13.09
CA SER A 52 10.75 -12.48 12.87
C SER A 52 9.47 -12.61 13.71
N PRO A 53 9.42 -12.07 14.94
CA PRO A 53 8.85 -12.89 16.02
C PRO A 53 7.36 -12.73 16.35
N TYR A 54 6.56 -11.88 15.66
CA TYR A 54 5.24 -11.53 16.23
C TYR A 54 4.01 -11.67 15.33
N ILE A 55 4.08 -11.48 14.01
CA ILE A 55 2.96 -11.82 13.11
C ILE A 55 3.46 -12.78 12.04
N GLN A 56 2.97 -14.02 12.08
CA GLN A 56 3.25 -15.03 11.05
C GLN A 56 2.01 -15.26 10.21
N LEU A 57 2.21 -15.56 8.93
CA LEU A 57 1.14 -15.85 8.00
C LEU A 57 1.15 -17.33 7.65
N GLY A 58 0.25 -18.09 8.28
CA GLY A 58 -0.01 -19.47 7.89
C GLY A 58 -0.68 -19.47 6.52
N VAL A 59 -0.07 -20.15 5.55
CA VAL A 59 -0.61 -20.35 4.21
C VAL A 59 -0.98 -21.80 4.06
N LYS A 60 -2.23 -22.06 3.68
CA LYS A 60 -2.70 -23.38 3.27
C LYS A 60 -3.38 -23.29 1.91
N VAL A 61 -2.78 -23.94 0.92
CA VAL A 61 -3.29 -24.01 -0.45
C VAL A 61 -3.98 -25.34 -0.63
N ILE A 62 -5.27 -25.32 -0.92
CA ILE A 62 -6.08 -26.50 -1.24
C ILE A 62 -6.30 -26.46 -2.76
N PHE A 63 -5.77 -27.47 -3.44
CA PHE A 63 -5.87 -27.57 -4.89
C PHE A 63 -7.27 -28.03 -5.33
N PRO A 64 -7.63 -27.80 -6.61
CA PRO A 64 -8.87 -28.32 -7.19
C PRO A 64 -9.07 -29.82 -6.93
N GLN A 65 -10.32 -30.25 -6.91
CA GLN A 65 -10.62 -31.67 -6.75
C GLN A 65 -10.24 -32.43 -8.02
N GLY A 66 -9.57 -33.57 -7.87
CA GLY A 66 -9.11 -34.36 -9.00
C GLY A 66 -7.76 -33.94 -9.58
N THR A 67 -7.08 -32.94 -9.01
CA THR A 67 -5.71 -32.60 -9.39
C THR A 67 -4.80 -33.82 -9.27
N THR A 68 -4.14 -34.18 -10.36
CA THR A 68 -3.18 -35.29 -10.46
C THR A 68 -1.77 -34.86 -10.07
N PRO A 69 -0.86 -35.80 -9.75
CA PRO A 69 0.54 -35.48 -9.51
C PRO A 69 1.23 -34.77 -10.69
N ALA A 70 0.84 -35.07 -11.93
CA ALA A 70 1.37 -34.40 -13.12
C ALA A 70 0.89 -32.96 -13.23
N GLU A 71 -0.38 -32.70 -12.93
CA GLU A 71 -0.93 -31.33 -12.92
C GLU A 71 -0.33 -30.48 -11.80
N LEU A 72 -0.01 -31.06 -10.63
CA LEU A 72 0.69 -30.33 -9.56
C LEU A 72 2.02 -29.71 -10.01
N GLN A 73 2.73 -30.35 -10.93
CA GLN A 73 4.02 -29.84 -11.44
C GLN A 73 3.86 -28.57 -12.29
N GLN A 74 2.64 -28.29 -12.78
CA GLN A 74 2.32 -27.07 -13.53
C GLN A 74 2.15 -25.84 -12.62
N TYR A 75 1.92 -26.06 -11.33
CA TYR A 75 1.82 -24.98 -10.35
C TYR A 75 3.22 -24.55 -9.93
N GLN A 76 3.50 -23.26 -10.06
CA GLN A 76 4.77 -22.67 -9.69
C GLN A 76 4.53 -21.37 -8.94
N PHE A 77 5.40 -21.08 -7.98
CA PHE A 77 5.47 -19.75 -7.40
C PHE A 77 6.14 -18.81 -8.42
N GLN A 78 5.58 -17.62 -8.61
CA GLN A 78 6.30 -16.58 -9.34
C GLN A 78 7.36 -15.97 -8.42
N LYS A 79 8.60 -15.93 -8.89
CA LYS A 79 9.76 -15.51 -8.10
C LYS A 79 9.86 -13.98 -8.06
N PRO A 80 9.76 -13.33 -6.89
CA PRO A 80 10.12 -11.93 -6.76
C PRO A 80 11.62 -11.82 -6.48
N THR A 81 12.40 -11.38 -7.47
CA THR A 81 13.77 -10.80 -7.35
C THR A 81 14.87 -11.63 -6.62
N PRO A 82 16.17 -11.43 -6.91
CA PRO A 82 17.20 -12.46 -6.68
C PRO A 82 17.55 -12.78 -5.20
N PHE A 83 17.12 -11.98 -4.23
CA PHE A 83 17.31 -12.27 -2.80
C PHE A 83 16.40 -13.41 -2.28
N SER A 84 15.43 -13.86 -3.10
CA SER A 84 14.44 -14.86 -2.72
C SER A 84 14.97 -16.31 -2.71
N ASP A 85 15.80 -16.70 -3.69
CA ASP A 85 16.05 -18.12 -3.97
C ASP A 85 16.73 -18.89 -2.81
N ILE A 86 17.65 -18.26 -2.09
CA ILE A 86 18.33 -18.88 -0.92
C ILE A 86 17.32 -19.12 0.20
N LEU A 87 16.50 -18.12 0.55
CA LEU A 87 15.51 -18.23 1.62
C LEU A 87 14.41 -19.26 1.29
N TRP A 88 14.11 -19.47 0.01
CA TRP A 88 13.10 -20.45 -0.41
C TRP A 88 13.49 -21.90 -0.13
N GLN A 89 14.79 -22.23 -0.18
CA GLN A 89 15.29 -23.58 0.11
C GLN A 89 15.14 -23.95 1.59
N PHE A 90 15.16 -22.95 2.47
CA PHE A 90 15.06 -23.13 3.92
C PHE A 90 13.64 -22.97 4.46
N GLN A 91 12.65 -22.66 3.63
CA GLN A 91 11.25 -22.63 4.06
C GLN A 91 10.69 -24.06 4.07
N PRO A 92 10.47 -24.69 5.23
CA PRO A 92 9.81 -25.99 5.27
C PRO A 92 8.37 -25.86 4.80
N VAL A 93 7.92 -26.86 4.03
CA VAL A 93 6.52 -26.99 3.61
C VAL A 93 6.02 -28.41 3.84
N MET A 94 4.72 -28.54 4.04
CA MET A 94 4.03 -29.82 4.09
C MET A 94 3.13 -29.96 2.88
N LEU A 95 3.28 -31.06 2.13
CA LEU A 95 2.26 -31.49 1.17
C LEU A 95 1.44 -32.63 1.81
N GLN A 96 0.14 -32.61 1.61
CA GLN A 96 -0.78 -33.63 2.12
C GLN A 96 -1.77 -34.04 1.04
N TYR A 97 -2.10 -35.33 1.01
CA TYR A 97 -3.22 -35.90 0.23
C TYR A 97 -3.96 -36.88 1.13
N GLY A 98 -5.20 -36.56 1.51
CA GLY A 98 -5.94 -37.33 2.50
C GLY A 98 -5.21 -37.44 3.83
N THR A 99 -4.86 -38.66 4.25
CA THR A 99 -4.07 -38.94 5.46
C THR A 99 -2.56 -38.98 5.21
N GLN A 100 -2.10 -39.00 3.96
CA GLN A 100 -0.68 -39.04 3.61
C GLN A 100 -0.06 -37.64 3.72
N ARG A 101 1.15 -37.55 4.30
CA ARG A 101 1.84 -36.26 4.55
C ARG A 101 3.32 -36.39 4.21
N TRP A 102 3.83 -35.40 3.47
CA TRP A 102 5.25 -35.24 3.14
C TRP A 102 5.77 -33.97 3.80
N LYS A 103 6.81 -34.08 4.64
CA LYS A 103 7.30 -32.97 5.49
C LYS A 103 8.72 -32.50 5.16
N ASP A 104 9.49 -33.31 4.42
CA ASP A 104 10.87 -32.99 4.01
C ASP A 104 10.90 -32.24 2.68
N LEU A 105 9.99 -31.28 2.53
CA LEU A 105 9.82 -30.45 1.33
C LEU A 105 10.10 -28.99 1.66
N ASN A 106 10.43 -28.22 0.64
CA ASN A 106 10.57 -26.77 0.69
C ASN A 106 9.89 -26.11 -0.51
N LEU A 107 9.86 -24.78 -0.55
CA LEU A 107 9.18 -24.04 -1.61
C LEU A 107 9.79 -24.20 -3.01
N PHE A 108 10.97 -24.81 -3.13
CA PHE A 108 11.59 -25.13 -4.42
C PHE A 108 11.27 -26.54 -4.93
N ASN A 109 11.05 -27.50 -4.04
CA ASN A 109 10.83 -28.92 -4.40
C ASN A 109 9.46 -29.46 -3.98
N TRP A 110 8.56 -28.62 -3.47
CA TRP A 110 7.24 -29.00 -2.95
C TRP A 110 6.38 -29.82 -3.92
N ASN A 111 6.48 -29.53 -5.23
CA ASN A 111 5.73 -30.21 -6.29
C ASN A 111 6.51 -31.36 -6.94
N LYS A 112 7.73 -31.66 -6.48
CA LYS A 112 8.58 -32.76 -6.96
C LYS A 112 8.38 -34.04 -6.13
N SER A 113 7.16 -34.27 -5.66
CA SER A 113 6.87 -35.34 -4.69
C SER A 113 7.42 -36.69 -5.19
N PRO A 114 8.22 -37.41 -4.39
CA PRO A 114 8.73 -38.73 -4.74
C PRO A 114 7.65 -39.78 -4.41
N LEU A 115 6.47 -39.64 -5.00
CA LEU A 115 5.39 -40.60 -4.79
C LEU A 115 5.85 -41.96 -5.34
N ASN A 116 5.90 -42.97 -4.48
CA ASN A 116 6.17 -44.33 -4.92
C ASN A 116 4.93 -44.96 -5.59
N LEU A 117 5.10 -46.13 -6.21
CA LEU A 117 4.04 -46.81 -6.97
C LEU A 117 2.81 -47.14 -6.10
N GLN A 118 3.00 -47.49 -4.82
CA GLN A 118 1.91 -47.80 -3.90
C GLN A 118 1.13 -46.55 -3.46
N GLU A 119 1.80 -45.40 -3.37
CA GLU A 119 1.16 -44.12 -3.09
C GLU A 119 0.30 -43.68 -4.28
N HIS A 120 0.80 -43.80 -5.51
CA HIS A 120 0.02 -43.55 -6.72
C HIS A 120 -1.27 -44.40 -6.75
N GLN A 121 -1.19 -45.68 -6.42
CA GLN A 121 -2.37 -46.58 -6.39
C GLN A 121 -3.38 -46.23 -5.28
N LYS A 122 -2.93 -45.64 -4.16
CA LYS A 122 -3.82 -45.20 -3.07
C LYS A 122 -4.55 -43.89 -3.38
N MET A 123 -4.02 -43.11 -4.31
CA MET A 123 -4.57 -41.82 -4.74
C MET A 123 -5.79 -41.93 -5.68
N ASP A 124 -6.15 -43.13 -6.15
CA ASP A 124 -7.36 -43.36 -6.97
C ASP A 124 -8.69 -43.12 -6.22
N LYS A 125 -8.65 -42.71 -4.96
CA LYS A 125 -9.82 -42.32 -4.17
C LYS A 125 -10.31 -40.92 -4.57
N LYS A 126 -11.34 -40.86 -5.42
CA LYS A 126 -11.94 -39.66 -6.05
C LYS A 126 -12.39 -38.48 -5.13
N ASN A 127 -12.22 -38.56 -3.81
CA ASN A 127 -12.74 -37.58 -2.86
C ASN A 127 -11.67 -36.79 -2.08
N GLU A 128 -10.39 -37.11 -2.24
CA GLU A 128 -9.31 -36.40 -1.54
C GLU A 128 -8.70 -35.28 -2.40
N ARG A 129 -8.08 -34.28 -1.75
CA ARG A 129 -7.45 -33.13 -2.40
C ARG A 129 -6.01 -32.98 -1.92
N PHE A 130 -5.16 -32.44 -2.80
CA PHE A 130 -3.86 -31.97 -2.37
C PHE A 130 -4.00 -30.71 -1.52
N VAL A 131 -3.17 -30.65 -0.48
CA VAL A 131 -3.07 -29.52 0.44
C VAL A 131 -1.59 -29.22 0.65
N LEU A 132 -1.16 -28.02 0.28
CA LEU A 132 0.16 -27.48 0.61
C LEU A 132 0.02 -26.58 1.84
N SER A 133 0.91 -26.65 2.81
CA SER A 133 0.86 -25.84 4.02
C SER A 133 2.24 -25.41 4.51
N TYR A 134 2.40 -24.15 4.91
CA TYR A 134 3.63 -23.59 5.48
C TYR A 134 3.34 -22.25 6.17
N ASN A 135 4.28 -21.82 7.01
CA ASN A 135 4.28 -20.47 7.57
C ASN A 135 5.14 -19.60 6.68
N ALA A 136 4.56 -18.60 6.01
CA ALA A 136 5.31 -17.71 5.14
C ALA A 136 6.31 -16.87 5.95
N PHE A 137 7.55 -16.77 5.45
CA PHE A 137 8.51 -15.79 5.97
C PHE A 137 7.95 -14.37 5.83
N SER A 138 8.18 -13.56 6.86
CA SER A 138 7.85 -12.13 6.96
C SER A 138 8.52 -11.22 5.92
N ALA A 139 9.23 -11.78 4.93
CA ALA A 139 9.81 -11.03 3.81
C ALA A 139 8.95 -11.10 2.53
N ARG A 140 7.91 -11.96 2.49
CA ARG A 140 7.07 -12.17 1.29
C ARG A 140 5.65 -11.65 1.46
N ALA A 141 5.07 -11.91 2.62
CA ALA A 141 4.00 -11.14 3.22
C ALA A 141 4.70 -10.35 4.31
N GLY A 142 5.04 -9.09 4.03
CA GLY A 142 5.98 -8.39 4.88
C GLY A 142 5.38 -8.14 6.28
N ALA A 143 6.17 -8.30 7.33
CA ALA A 143 5.83 -7.72 8.62
C ALA A 143 6.66 -6.45 8.77
N TYR A 144 6.00 -5.30 8.88
CA TYR A 144 6.71 -4.07 9.18
C TYR A 144 6.77 -3.90 10.69
N CYS A 145 7.97 -3.62 11.18
CA CYS A 145 8.19 -3.26 12.57
C CYS A 145 8.20 -1.74 12.74
N ASP A 146 7.72 -1.29 13.88
CA ASP A 146 7.89 0.08 14.33
C ASP A 146 9.36 0.42 14.60
N GLU A 147 9.62 1.66 14.96
CA GLU A 147 10.94 2.15 15.38
C GLU A 147 11.54 1.42 16.61
N ASN A 148 10.72 0.65 17.33
CA ASN A 148 11.08 -0.17 18.48
C ASN A 148 11.20 -1.67 18.10
N ASP A 149 11.36 -2.01 16.83
CA ASP A 149 11.44 -3.41 16.36
C ASP A 149 10.20 -4.28 16.70
N VAL A 150 9.06 -3.68 17.10
CA VAL A 150 7.79 -4.37 17.38
C VAL A 150 6.95 -4.42 16.11
N PRO A 151 6.44 -5.59 15.68
CA PRO A 151 5.60 -5.67 14.50
C PRO A 151 4.33 -4.84 14.63
N SER A 152 4.25 -3.81 13.80
CA SER A 152 3.10 -2.91 13.67
C SER A 152 1.97 -3.59 12.92
N PHE A 153 2.26 -4.19 11.77
CA PHE A 153 1.27 -4.94 10.98
C PHE A 153 1.94 -5.91 10.02
N SER A 154 1.16 -6.87 9.53
CA SER A 154 1.54 -7.70 8.38
C SER A 154 0.78 -7.29 7.14
N TYR A 155 1.43 -7.39 5.99
CA TYR A 155 0.79 -7.08 4.71
C TYR A 155 1.05 -8.14 3.66
N ILE A 156 0.14 -8.21 2.69
CA ILE A 156 0.29 -8.95 1.44
C ILE A 156 0.02 -7.93 0.34
N GLN A 157 1.06 -7.50 -0.37
CA GLN A 157 0.91 -6.61 -1.53
C GLN A 157 0.31 -7.37 -2.72
N TYR A 158 -0.41 -6.68 -3.60
CA TYR A 158 -1.09 -7.31 -4.73
C TYR A 158 -0.15 -8.05 -5.70
N GLU A 159 1.10 -7.59 -5.85
CA GLU A 159 2.14 -8.24 -6.65
C GLU A 159 2.78 -9.43 -5.94
N ALA A 160 2.69 -9.48 -4.61
CA ALA A 160 3.37 -10.49 -3.81
C ALA A 160 2.58 -11.81 -3.72
N TRP A 161 1.32 -11.83 -4.12
CA TRP A 161 0.45 -13.01 -4.02
C TRP A 161 0.99 -14.25 -4.72
N GLU A 162 1.55 -14.10 -5.91
CA GLU A 162 2.07 -15.23 -6.67
C GLU A 162 3.41 -15.75 -6.15
N SER A 163 4.06 -14.97 -5.29
CA SER A 163 5.18 -15.43 -4.47
C SER A 163 4.72 -16.10 -3.17
N LEU A 164 3.47 -15.85 -2.77
CA LEU A 164 2.86 -16.34 -1.55
C LEU A 164 2.17 -17.67 -1.72
N PHE A 165 1.66 -18.05 -2.90
CA PHE A 165 1.12 -19.38 -3.21
C PHE A 165 1.38 -19.74 -4.68
N PRO A 166 1.44 -21.04 -5.03
CA PRO A 166 1.77 -21.43 -6.39
C PRO A 166 0.54 -21.34 -7.29
N THR A 167 0.70 -20.74 -8.46
CA THR A 167 -0.34 -20.60 -9.48
C THR A 167 -0.01 -21.47 -10.69
N ASN A 168 -1.02 -21.97 -11.39
CA ASN A 168 -0.81 -22.54 -12.73
C ASN A 168 -0.38 -21.42 -13.69
N ALA A 169 0.58 -21.69 -14.58
CA ALA A 169 1.10 -20.76 -15.58
C ALA A 169 0.02 -20.09 -16.45
N GLN A 170 -1.13 -20.73 -16.64
CA GLN A 170 -2.24 -20.18 -17.42
C GLN A 170 -3.22 -19.31 -16.61
N ARG A 171 -3.11 -19.26 -15.27
CA ARG A 171 -4.11 -18.62 -14.35
C ARG A 171 -5.57 -18.91 -14.73
N ALA A 172 -5.86 -20.12 -15.21
CA ALA A 172 -7.18 -20.50 -15.67
C ALA A 172 -8.19 -20.70 -14.53
N ASP A 173 -7.68 -20.89 -13.31
CA ASP A 173 -8.48 -21.15 -12.12
C ASP A 173 -8.89 -19.85 -11.42
N SER A 174 -10.07 -19.88 -10.79
CA SER A 174 -10.40 -18.87 -9.78
C SER A 174 -9.67 -19.18 -8.47
N THR A 175 -9.24 -18.13 -7.76
CA THR A 175 -8.60 -18.27 -6.45
C THR A 175 -9.48 -17.67 -5.37
N THR A 176 -9.86 -18.48 -4.39
CA THR A 176 -10.61 -18.00 -3.22
C THR A 176 -9.73 -17.97 -1.99
N TYR A 177 -9.56 -16.78 -1.45
CA TYR A 177 -8.89 -16.50 -0.20
C TYR A 177 -9.87 -16.70 0.94
N ILE A 178 -9.51 -17.54 1.90
CA ILE A 178 -10.33 -17.78 3.09
C ILE A 178 -9.59 -17.18 4.26
N PHE A 179 -10.22 -16.22 4.93
CA PHE A 179 -9.70 -15.55 6.11
C PHE A 179 -9.98 -16.40 7.34
N HIS A 180 -9.02 -17.23 7.70
CA HIS A 180 -9.04 -17.89 9.00
C HIS A 180 -8.26 -17.01 10.00
N VAL A 181 -8.83 -15.84 10.24
CA VAL A 181 -8.32 -14.76 11.09
C VAL A 181 -9.21 -14.72 12.32
N ASN A 182 -8.66 -14.52 13.52
CA ASN A 182 -9.48 -14.22 14.67
C ASN A 182 -9.98 -12.76 14.58
N PRO A 183 -11.28 -12.49 14.32
CA PRO A 183 -11.78 -11.13 14.15
C PRO A 183 -11.72 -10.30 15.44
N SER A 184 -11.52 -10.93 16.61
CA SER A 184 -11.29 -10.24 17.87
C SER A 184 -9.84 -9.74 18.04
N LEU A 185 -8.89 -10.23 17.24
CA LEU A 185 -7.47 -9.90 17.36
C LEU A 185 -6.92 -9.05 16.22
N PHE A 186 -7.59 -8.98 15.07
CA PHE A 186 -7.06 -8.24 13.91
C PHE A 186 -8.08 -7.29 13.28
N TYR A 187 -7.64 -6.08 12.93
CA TYR A 187 -8.27 -5.28 11.88
C TYR A 187 -7.69 -5.72 10.52
N LEU A 188 -8.52 -5.79 9.48
CA LEU A 188 -8.10 -6.05 8.12
C LEU A 188 -8.40 -4.84 7.24
N LEU A 189 -7.38 -4.26 6.61
CA LEU A 189 -7.55 -3.27 5.55
C LEU A 189 -7.22 -3.88 4.19
N SER A 190 -7.89 -3.39 3.17
CA SER A 190 -7.63 -3.68 1.76
C SER A 190 -7.52 -2.38 0.96
N ASP A 191 -7.26 -2.46 -0.34
CA ASP A 191 -7.27 -1.28 -1.20
C ASP A 191 -8.62 -0.53 -1.12
N LYS A 192 -9.71 -1.32 -0.95
CA LYS A 192 -11.09 -0.84 -0.81
C LYS A 192 -11.50 -0.52 0.64
N GLY A 193 -10.52 -0.40 1.53
CA GLY A 193 -10.73 0.06 2.90
C GLY A 193 -10.87 -1.09 3.88
N GLU A 194 -11.50 -0.82 5.01
CA GLU A 194 -11.66 -1.79 6.10
C GLU A 194 -12.59 -2.95 5.71
N VAL A 195 -12.12 -4.17 5.96
CA VAL A 195 -12.86 -5.42 5.73
C VAL A 195 -13.38 -5.92 7.07
N ASP A 196 -14.70 -6.05 7.19
CA ASP A 196 -15.31 -6.64 8.38
C ASP A 196 -15.10 -8.16 8.39
N LEU A 197 -14.15 -8.62 9.21
CA LEU A 197 -13.81 -10.03 9.40
C LEU A 197 -14.91 -10.83 10.12
N TYR A 198 -15.91 -10.20 10.74
CA TYR A 198 -17.05 -10.91 11.32
C TYR A 198 -18.07 -11.35 10.26
N THR A 199 -18.15 -10.62 9.15
CA THR A 199 -19.10 -10.89 8.06
C THR A 199 -18.42 -11.39 6.79
N THR A 200 -17.11 -11.17 6.65
CA THR A 200 -16.33 -11.52 5.46
C THR A 200 -15.38 -12.65 5.78
N ASP A 201 -15.74 -13.86 5.34
CA ASP A 201 -14.91 -15.06 5.53
C ASP A 201 -13.95 -15.31 4.37
N SER A 202 -14.18 -14.68 3.22
CA SER A 202 -13.43 -14.96 2.00
C SER A 202 -13.53 -13.87 0.93
N ILE A 203 -12.53 -13.83 0.05
CA ILE A 203 -12.52 -13.04 -1.19
C ILE A 203 -12.21 -13.98 -2.35
N THR A 204 -12.99 -13.91 -3.43
CA THR A 204 -12.74 -14.69 -4.64
C THR A 204 -12.24 -13.78 -5.76
N VAL A 205 -11.06 -14.11 -6.29
CA VAL A 205 -10.46 -13.43 -7.44
C VAL A 205 -10.66 -14.30 -8.68
N PRO A 206 -11.27 -13.74 -9.75
CA PRO A 206 -11.51 -14.48 -10.98
C PRO A 206 -10.20 -14.75 -11.73
N PRO A 207 -10.21 -15.67 -12.72
CA PRO A 207 -9.09 -15.87 -13.64
C PRO A 207 -8.57 -14.53 -14.20
N HIS A 208 -7.26 -14.33 -14.18
CA HIS A 208 -6.59 -13.09 -14.61
C HIS A 208 -7.01 -11.81 -13.86
N GLY A 209 -7.75 -11.91 -12.76
CA GLY A 209 -8.07 -10.76 -11.90
C GLY A 209 -6.84 -10.23 -11.16
N GLN A 210 -6.87 -8.95 -10.81
CA GLN A 210 -5.90 -8.36 -9.89
C GLN A 210 -6.23 -8.79 -8.45
N TYR A 211 -5.20 -9.20 -7.71
CA TYR A 211 -5.35 -9.53 -6.31
C TYR A 211 -5.43 -8.25 -5.46
N PRO A 212 -6.18 -8.23 -4.35
CA PRO A 212 -6.20 -7.06 -3.46
C PRO A 212 -4.93 -7.02 -2.60
N SER A 213 -4.44 -5.82 -2.27
CA SER A 213 -3.52 -5.67 -1.14
C SER A 213 -4.29 -5.90 0.17
N LEU A 214 -3.66 -6.54 1.15
CA LEU A 214 -4.25 -6.80 2.46
C LEU A 214 -3.29 -6.42 3.58
N PHE A 215 -3.80 -5.77 4.62
CA PHE A 215 -3.03 -5.31 5.78
C PHE A 215 -3.72 -5.76 7.07
N PHE A 216 -3.02 -6.54 7.88
CA PHE A 216 -3.49 -7.10 9.14
C PHE A 216 -2.86 -6.36 10.31
N PHE A 217 -3.67 -5.58 11.04
CA PHE A 217 -3.25 -4.82 12.22
C PHE A 217 -3.69 -5.54 13.48
N TYR A 218 -2.76 -5.78 14.41
CA TYR A 218 -3.05 -6.49 15.66
C TYR A 218 -3.80 -5.57 16.65
N LYS A 219 -5.10 -5.80 16.84
CA LYS A 219 -6.01 -4.93 17.62
C LYS A 219 -5.46 -4.51 18.98
N PRO A 220 -4.80 -5.37 19.78
CA PRO A 220 -4.30 -4.94 21.09
C PRO A 220 -3.29 -3.77 21.00
N LEU A 221 -2.51 -3.68 19.92
CA LEU A 221 -1.56 -2.60 19.67
C LEU A 221 -2.16 -1.35 19.03
N TYR A 222 -3.43 -1.37 18.63
CA TYR A 222 -4.07 -0.28 17.89
C TYR A 222 -5.33 0.19 18.59
N ASP A 223 -5.46 1.50 18.77
CA ASP A 223 -6.73 2.13 19.05
C ASP A 223 -7.48 2.35 17.74
N HIS A 224 -8.81 2.14 17.78
CA HIS A 224 -9.70 2.42 16.67
C HIS A 224 -10.62 3.57 17.02
N LYS A 225 -10.60 4.61 16.20
CA LYS A 225 -11.41 5.82 16.38
C LYS A 225 -12.17 6.09 15.10
N THR A 226 -13.43 6.53 15.22
CA THR A 226 -14.17 7.08 14.09
C THR A 226 -14.19 8.60 14.20
N ILE A 227 -13.76 9.28 13.16
CA ILE A 227 -13.75 10.74 13.06
C ILE A 227 -14.72 11.15 11.95
N GLN A 228 -15.65 12.04 12.25
CA GLN A 228 -16.57 12.60 11.27
C GLN A 228 -16.19 14.05 10.97
N TYR A 229 -16.04 14.40 9.70
CA TYR A 229 -15.88 15.77 9.23
C TYR A 229 -16.70 15.99 7.96
N LYS A 230 -17.81 16.73 8.07
CA LYS A 230 -18.77 16.93 6.96
C LYS A 230 -19.10 15.59 6.29
N ARG A 231 -18.73 15.45 5.01
CA ARG A 231 -18.94 14.28 4.18
C ARG A 231 -17.94 13.13 4.43
N PHE A 232 -16.86 13.35 5.18
CA PHE A 232 -15.83 12.33 5.44
C PHE A 232 -16.10 11.59 6.74
N ARG A 233 -16.16 10.27 6.66
CA ARG A 233 -16.11 9.36 7.81
C ARG A 233 -14.78 8.63 7.78
N ILE A 234 -13.88 9.01 8.69
CA ILE A 234 -12.54 8.45 8.80
C ILE A 234 -12.52 7.36 9.88
N SER A 235 -12.09 6.17 9.50
CA SER A 235 -11.67 5.10 10.41
C SER A 235 -10.18 5.30 10.70
N LEU A 236 -9.81 5.66 11.93
CA LEU A 236 -8.42 5.84 12.34
C LEU A 236 -7.96 4.63 13.15
N LEU A 237 -6.96 3.92 12.65
CA LEU A 237 -6.16 2.97 13.41
C LEU A 237 -4.90 3.68 13.89
N GLU A 238 -4.77 3.85 15.20
CA GLU A 238 -3.64 4.55 15.82
C GLU A 238 -2.83 3.57 16.67
N GLU A 239 -1.56 3.37 16.32
CA GLU A 239 -0.68 2.52 17.13
C GLU A 239 -0.46 3.10 18.53
N LYS A 240 -0.56 2.24 19.53
CA LYS A 240 -0.28 2.54 20.93
C LYS A 240 1.23 2.56 21.15
N ASN A 241 1.90 3.63 20.72
CA ASN A 241 3.36 3.77 20.82
C ASN A 241 3.92 3.42 22.21
N THR A 242 3.23 3.82 23.29
CA THR A 242 3.65 3.48 24.67
C THR A 242 3.62 1.98 24.94
N LEU A 243 2.60 1.28 24.45
CA LEU A 243 2.49 -0.18 24.59
C LEU A 243 3.53 -0.88 23.71
N ALA A 244 3.74 -0.41 22.48
CA ALA A 244 4.78 -0.94 21.59
C ALA A 244 6.18 -0.81 22.24
N ALA A 245 6.52 0.37 22.76
CA ALA A 245 7.76 0.58 23.50
C ALA A 245 7.88 -0.34 24.73
N GLN A 246 6.81 -0.53 25.50
CA GLN A 246 6.79 -1.47 26.63
C GLN A 246 7.07 -2.91 26.21
N LEU A 247 6.47 -3.38 25.13
CA LEU A 247 6.70 -4.72 24.59
C LEU A 247 8.16 -4.87 24.15
N HIS A 248 8.71 -3.90 23.40
CA HIS A 248 10.11 -3.92 23.00
C HIS A 248 11.05 -4.13 24.18
N HIS A 249 10.83 -3.39 25.27
CA HIS A 249 11.64 -3.51 26.49
C HIS A 249 11.53 -4.89 27.16
N GLN A 250 10.36 -5.52 27.14
CA GLN A 250 10.18 -6.88 27.68
C GLN A 250 10.92 -7.93 26.84
N ILE A 251 10.91 -7.75 25.52
CA ILE A 251 11.45 -8.70 24.55
C ILE A 251 12.98 -8.61 24.44
N SER A 252 13.53 -7.40 24.50
CA SER A 252 14.96 -7.12 24.33
C SER A 252 15.56 -6.41 25.55
N PRO A 253 15.50 -6.99 26.76
CA PRO A 253 15.97 -6.34 27.99
C PRO A 253 17.49 -6.06 28.00
N HIS A 254 18.24 -6.64 27.05
CA HIS A 254 19.70 -6.53 26.95
C HIS A 254 20.21 -5.61 25.82
N LYS A 255 19.34 -5.00 25.00
CA LYS A 255 19.75 -3.90 24.11
C LYS A 255 19.79 -2.62 24.96
N GLY A 256 20.99 -2.24 25.39
CA GLY A 256 21.21 -1.07 26.24
C GLY A 256 20.62 0.24 25.69
N ASP A 257 20.25 1.10 26.64
CA ASP A 257 20.03 2.55 26.53
C ASP A 257 18.66 3.09 26.10
N LYS A 258 17.67 2.99 27.01
CA LYS A 258 17.21 4.10 27.88
C LYS A 258 16.16 3.57 28.88
N PRO A 259 16.16 4.02 30.14
CA PRO A 259 15.10 3.65 31.07
C PRO A 259 13.74 4.20 30.60
N LEU A 260 12.70 3.37 30.67
CA LEU A 260 11.31 3.67 30.30
C LEU A 260 10.77 5.01 30.87
N LYS A 261 11.38 5.49 31.96
CA LYS A 261 11.04 6.73 32.65
C LYS A 261 11.45 8.01 31.91
N ASP A 262 12.46 7.97 31.03
CA ASP A 262 12.93 9.18 30.32
C ASP A 262 12.21 9.42 28.97
N VAL A 263 11.46 8.43 28.46
CA VAL A 263 10.68 8.57 27.22
C VAL A 263 9.38 9.35 27.46
N ALA A 264 8.83 9.28 28.67
CA ALA A 264 7.58 9.94 29.03
C ALA A 264 7.73 11.43 29.39
N SER A 265 8.93 11.90 29.76
CA SER A 265 9.11 13.21 30.39
C SER A 265 9.68 14.32 29.51
N SER A 266 10.05 14.04 28.26
CA SER A 266 10.62 15.06 27.36
C SER A 266 10.04 15.09 25.94
N ALA A 267 8.95 14.35 25.68
CA ALA A 267 8.32 14.40 24.37
C ALA A 267 7.67 15.78 24.18
N PRO A 268 8.00 16.55 23.13
CA PRO A 268 7.28 17.77 22.81
C PRO A 268 5.79 17.46 22.71
N TYR A 269 4.94 18.40 23.17
CA TYR A 269 3.49 18.26 23.08
C TYR A 269 3.09 17.88 21.65
N THR A 270 2.63 16.64 21.49
CA THR A 270 2.18 16.11 20.21
C THR A 270 0.65 16.24 20.19
N PRO A 271 0.06 16.99 19.25
CA PRO A 271 -1.38 17.18 19.22
C PRO A 271 -2.10 15.83 19.01
N PRO A 272 -3.32 15.67 19.56
CA PRO A 272 -4.14 14.49 19.33
C PRO A 272 -4.36 14.21 17.83
N ALA A 273 -4.32 12.94 17.43
CA ALA A 273 -4.39 12.54 16.01
C ALA A 273 -5.71 12.96 15.32
N ASP A 274 -6.82 12.92 16.05
CA ASP A 274 -8.12 13.42 15.60
C ASP A 274 -8.10 14.92 15.31
N SER A 275 -7.44 15.72 16.15
CA SER A 275 -7.25 17.16 15.94
C SER A 275 -6.41 17.44 14.69
N VAL A 276 -5.38 16.64 14.44
CA VAL A 276 -4.52 16.76 13.24
C VAL A 276 -5.33 16.49 11.97
N ILE A 277 -6.08 15.39 11.93
CA ILE A 277 -6.97 15.04 10.81
C ILE A 277 -8.02 16.13 10.60
N TYR A 278 -8.66 16.61 11.67
CA TYR A 278 -9.65 17.69 11.57
C TYR A 278 -9.05 18.95 10.95
N ARG A 279 -7.85 19.38 11.40
CA ARG A 279 -7.16 20.54 10.83
C ARG A 279 -6.77 20.33 9.38
N ALA A 280 -6.32 19.14 8.99
CA ALA A 280 -5.97 18.81 7.62
C ALA A 280 -7.20 18.89 6.70
N LEU A 281 -8.31 18.23 7.07
CA LEU A 281 -9.55 18.29 6.29
C LEU A 281 -10.13 19.70 6.26
N ALA A 282 -10.11 20.43 7.37
CA ALA A 282 -10.58 21.81 7.42
C ALA A 282 -9.73 22.75 6.56
N ALA A 283 -8.42 22.49 6.41
CA ALA A 283 -7.57 23.24 5.51
C ALA A 283 -7.93 22.97 4.05
N ILE A 284 -8.13 21.70 3.66
CA ILE A 284 -8.54 21.33 2.29
C ILE A 284 -9.93 21.89 1.98
N ASP A 285 -10.87 21.83 2.92
CA ASP A 285 -12.24 22.32 2.77
C ASP A 285 -12.31 23.84 2.46
N ARG A 286 -11.30 24.62 2.84
CA ARG A 286 -11.22 26.06 2.49
C ARG A 286 -11.12 26.30 0.99
N ILE A 287 -10.45 25.41 0.26
CA ILE A 287 -10.30 25.51 -1.20
C ILE A 287 -11.26 24.59 -1.94
N ALA A 288 -11.68 23.50 -1.31
CA ALA A 288 -12.52 22.50 -1.92
C ALA A 288 -14.02 22.76 -1.77
N ALA A 289 -14.42 23.48 -0.71
CA ALA A 289 -15.80 23.73 -0.32
C ALA A 289 -16.64 22.44 -0.37
N PHE A 290 -16.33 21.47 0.50
CA PHE A 290 -16.92 20.14 0.43
C PHE A 290 -18.45 20.19 0.49
N PRO A 291 -19.16 19.58 -0.47
CA PRO A 291 -20.61 19.47 -0.44
C PRO A 291 -21.03 18.45 0.60
N ASP A 292 -22.22 18.64 1.18
CA ASP A 292 -22.75 17.78 2.25
C ASP A 292 -23.32 16.43 1.75
N GLU A 293 -23.42 16.23 0.42
CA GLU A 293 -24.30 15.20 -0.15
C GLU A 293 -23.65 13.83 -0.44
N LYS A 294 -22.31 13.70 -0.35
CA LYS A 294 -21.61 12.43 -0.68
C LYS A 294 -20.69 11.95 0.44
N ASN A 295 -21.13 10.95 1.19
CA ASN A 295 -20.29 10.31 2.21
C ASN A 295 -19.08 9.63 1.57
N VAL A 296 -17.88 9.98 2.04
CA VAL A 296 -16.61 9.36 1.70
C VAL A 296 -16.09 8.61 2.92
N HIS A 297 -15.83 7.33 2.74
CA HIS A 297 -15.21 6.48 3.75
C HIS A 297 -13.73 6.35 3.45
N LEU A 298 -12.91 6.66 4.45
CA LEU A 298 -11.45 6.58 4.36
C LEU A 298 -10.94 5.90 5.63
N THR A 299 -9.99 4.98 5.48
CA THR A 299 -9.26 4.45 6.62
C THR A 299 -7.86 5.06 6.67
N ILE A 300 -7.41 5.51 7.83
CA ILE A 300 -6.03 5.97 8.06
C ILE A 300 -5.42 5.07 9.13
N ALA A 301 -4.35 4.36 8.80
CA ALA A 301 -3.52 3.64 9.74
C ALA A 301 -2.26 4.45 10.02
N LYS A 302 -2.17 4.99 11.24
CA LYS A 302 -1.01 5.67 11.79
C LYS A 302 -0.18 4.66 12.56
N THR A 303 1.05 4.46 12.10
CA THR A 303 1.93 3.39 12.55
C THR A 303 3.25 3.97 13.07
N GLY A 304 3.95 3.30 13.98
CA GLY A 304 5.28 3.70 14.45
C GLY A 304 6.41 3.33 13.51
N LEU A 305 6.12 3.04 12.24
CA LEU A 305 7.10 2.59 11.27
C LEU A 305 8.27 3.57 11.14
N ASN A 306 9.48 3.01 11.13
CA ASN A 306 10.67 3.72 10.69
C ASN A 306 11.48 2.69 9.91
N TYR A 307 11.52 2.80 8.58
CA TYR A 307 12.22 1.81 7.78
C TYR A 307 13.71 1.95 8.02
N ARG A 308 14.29 1.09 8.86
CA ARG A 308 15.73 1.02 9.13
C ARG A 308 16.33 -0.18 8.40
N ALA A 309 16.91 0.05 7.23
CA ALA A 309 17.74 -0.96 6.58
C ALA A 309 19.19 -0.81 7.06
N THR A 310 19.70 -1.84 7.72
CA THR A 310 21.11 -1.91 8.12
C THR A 310 21.88 -2.78 7.12
N MET A 311 22.89 -2.22 6.46
CA MET A 311 23.77 -2.98 5.58
C MET A 311 25.24 -2.73 5.94
N GLY A 312 26.05 -3.78 6.00
CA GLY A 312 27.49 -3.71 6.28
C GLY A 312 27.99 -4.75 7.29
N GLU A 313 29.31 -4.84 7.45
CA GLU A 313 29.91 -5.62 8.54
C GLU A 313 29.60 -4.98 9.90
N LYS A 314 29.54 -5.80 10.95
CA LYS A 314 29.06 -5.47 12.31
C LYS A 314 29.66 -4.18 12.94
N GLN A 315 30.78 -3.70 12.42
CA GLN A 315 31.52 -2.52 12.91
C GLN A 315 31.27 -1.23 12.08
N HIS A 316 30.59 -1.32 10.93
CA HIS A 316 30.27 -0.22 10.01
C HIS A 316 28.84 -0.35 9.46
N LEU A 317 27.88 -0.50 10.36
CA LEU A 317 26.47 -0.63 10.02
C LEU A 317 25.90 0.74 9.62
N ASP A 318 25.88 1.04 8.32
CA ASP A 318 25.13 2.17 7.78
C ASP A 318 23.64 1.89 7.97
N THR A 319 22.94 2.76 8.72
CA THR A 319 21.48 2.69 8.89
C THR A 319 20.83 3.64 7.90
N LEU A 320 20.10 3.08 6.94
CA LEU A 320 19.19 3.82 6.08
C LEU A 320 17.85 3.93 6.80
N ALA A 321 17.48 5.12 7.27
CA ALA A 321 16.16 5.43 7.80
C ALA A 321 15.32 6.12 6.71
N TYR A 322 14.16 5.57 6.37
CA TYR A 322 13.19 6.20 5.47
C TYR A 322 11.80 6.21 6.12
N GLU A 323 11.12 7.34 5.96
CA GLU A 323 9.71 7.53 6.28
C GLU A 323 8.85 6.79 5.22
N PHE A 324 7.68 6.27 5.61
CA PHE A 324 6.81 5.40 4.82
C PHE A 324 5.37 5.94 4.79
N SER A 325 4.85 6.18 3.59
CA SER A 325 3.43 6.34 3.30
C SER A 325 3.01 5.47 2.12
N VAL A 326 1.81 4.89 2.21
CA VAL A 326 1.13 4.19 1.13
C VAL A 326 -0.31 4.65 1.10
N THR A 327 -0.72 5.13 -0.06
CA THR A 327 -2.10 5.50 -0.37
C THR A 327 -2.72 4.45 -1.30
N LEU A 328 -3.87 3.93 -0.90
CA LEU A 328 -4.70 2.98 -1.62
C LEU A 328 -6.05 3.63 -1.95
N ASP A 329 -6.93 2.97 -2.72
CA ASP A 329 -8.20 3.56 -3.18
C ASP A 329 -9.08 4.17 -2.07
N SER A 330 -9.01 3.65 -0.85
CA SER A 330 -9.76 4.17 0.32
C SER A 330 -9.04 3.98 1.65
N ALA A 331 -7.71 3.83 1.61
CA ALA A 331 -6.92 3.70 2.83
C ALA A 331 -5.56 4.39 2.70
N ILE A 332 -5.08 4.97 3.80
CA ILE A 332 -3.71 5.47 3.93
C ILE A 332 -3.03 4.72 5.05
N VAL A 333 -1.83 4.20 4.80
CA VAL A 333 -0.94 3.68 5.84
C VAL A 333 0.27 4.60 5.90
N MET A 334 0.54 5.21 7.04
CA MET A 334 1.67 6.13 7.19
C MET A 334 2.36 6.01 8.54
N ASP A 335 3.62 6.39 8.59
CA ASP A 335 4.36 6.50 9.84
C ASP A 335 3.96 7.74 10.68
N ASN A 336 4.39 7.72 11.94
CA ASN A 336 4.12 8.79 12.90
C ASN A 336 4.68 10.15 12.47
N ALA A 337 5.89 10.22 11.90
CA ALA A 337 6.49 11.49 11.49
C ALA A 337 5.72 12.10 10.30
N MET A 338 5.42 11.30 9.28
CA MET A 338 4.63 11.72 8.12
C MET A 338 3.21 12.16 8.50
N PHE A 339 2.59 11.49 9.48
CA PHE A 339 1.26 11.84 9.96
C PHE A 339 1.17 13.26 10.54
N TYR A 340 2.24 13.73 11.21
CA TYR A 340 2.30 15.07 11.80
C TYR A 340 2.92 16.13 10.88
N HIS A 341 3.09 15.83 9.59
CA HIS A 341 3.74 16.69 8.60
C HIS A 341 2.78 17.05 7.45
N GLU A 342 3.21 17.83 6.43
CA GLU A 342 2.35 18.08 5.25
C GLU A 342 1.98 16.82 4.48
N THR A 343 2.70 15.70 4.69
CA THR A 343 2.44 14.42 4.04
C THR A 343 1.01 13.94 4.27
N LEU A 344 0.44 14.13 5.46
CA LEU A 344 -0.98 13.80 5.67
C LEU A 344 -1.90 14.60 4.74
N LEU A 345 -1.63 15.89 4.52
CA LEU A 345 -2.41 16.69 3.57
C LEU A 345 -2.17 16.24 2.14
N HIS A 346 -0.93 15.91 1.79
CA HIS A 346 -0.55 15.36 0.48
C HIS A 346 -1.39 14.12 0.15
N GLU A 347 -1.37 13.13 1.03
CA GLU A 347 -2.12 11.89 0.82
C GLU A 347 -3.63 12.15 0.81
N LEU A 348 -4.16 12.97 1.73
CA LEU A 348 -5.59 13.33 1.73
C LEU A 348 -6.01 14.06 0.45
N LEU A 349 -5.16 14.91 -0.13
CA LEU A 349 -5.42 15.60 -1.38
C LEU A 349 -5.51 14.62 -2.56
N HIS A 350 -4.72 13.54 -2.59
CA HIS A 350 -4.88 12.49 -3.59
C HIS A 350 -6.30 11.88 -3.57
N PHE A 351 -6.91 11.66 -2.40
CA PHE A 351 -8.30 11.19 -2.30
C PHE A 351 -9.31 12.22 -2.78
N VAL A 352 -9.09 13.48 -2.43
CA VAL A 352 -10.07 14.54 -2.69
C VAL A 352 -10.07 14.93 -4.18
N LEU A 353 -8.93 14.84 -4.86
CA LEU A 353 -8.80 15.16 -6.28
C LEU A 353 -9.35 14.06 -7.22
N ASP A 354 -9.82 12.93 -6.66
CA ASP A 354 -10.46 11.75 -7.28
C ASP A 354 -9.64 11.09 -8.40
N ASN A 355 -9.98 9.86 -8.79
CA ASN A 355 -9.15 9.02 -9.67
C ASN A 355 -9.17 9.52 -11.13
N GLN A 356 -8.09 10.18 -11.53
CA GLN A 356 -7.95 10.98 -12.77
C GLN A 356 -7.69 10.14 -14.03
N GLU A 357 -8.04 8.85 -14.04
CA GLU A 357 -7.73 7.96 -15.17
C GLU A 357 -8.32 8.47 -16.49
N GLU A 358 -9.55 9.01 -16.48
CA GLU A 358 -10.15 9.63 -17.66
C GLU A 358 -9.51 10.97 -18.05
N LEU A 359 -9.07 11.76 -17.06
CA LEU A 359 -8.43 13.06 -17.24
C LEU A 359 -6.97 12.95 -17.72
N SER A 360 -6.34 11.79 -17.52
CA SER A 360 -4.96 11.52 -17.90
C SER A 360 -4.77 11.11 -19.37
N LYS A 361 -5.87 10.83 -20.10
CA LYS A 361 -5.81 10.38 -21.50
C LYS A 361 -5.20 11.47 -22.38
N GLY A 362 -4.08 11.15 -23.02
CA GLY A 362 -3.38 12.06 -23.93
C GLY A 362 -2.29 12.93 -23.28
N LEU A 363 -2.13 12.87 -21.95
CA LEU A 363 -1.02 13.52 -21.28
C LEU A 363 0.31 12.81 -21.54
N THR A 364 1.38 13.59 -21.65
CA THR A 364 2.74 13.05 -21.50
C THR A 364 2.95 12.58 -20.06
N ALA A 365 3.84 11.61 -19.84
CA ALA A 365 4.13 11.14 -18.48
C ALA A 365 4.66 12.27 -17.57
N GLN A 366 5.39 13.22 -18.16
CA GLN A 366 5.86 14.42 -17.47
C GLN A 366 4.72 15.32 -16.99
N GLU A 367 3.78 15.64 -17.88
CA GLU A 367 2.64 16.49 -17.54
C GLU A 367 1.71 15.81 -16.54
N ARG A 368 1.51 14.50 -16.71
CA ARG A 368 0.74 13.69 -15.76
C ARG A 368 1.32 13.82 -14.35
N ASN A 369 2.63 13.61 -14.20
CA ASN A 369 3.28 13.69 -12.89
C ASN A 369 3.31 15.13 -12.34
N PHE A 370 3.40 16.15 -13.20
CA PHE A 370 3.24 17.54 -12.78
C PHE A 370 1.85 17.83 -12.21
N PHE A 371 0.78 17.39 -12.89
CA PHE A 371 -0.59 17.63 -12.47
C PHE A 371 -1.01 16.79 -11.25
N PHE A 372 -0.41 15.62 -11.04
CA PHE A 372 -0.77 14.75 -9.92
C PHE A 372 0.14 14.90 -8.72
N GLU A 373 1.45 15.01 -8.89
CA GLU A 373 2.37 15.08 -7.75
C GLU A 373 2.69 16.52 -7.38
N SER A 374 3.06 17.36 -8.36
CA SER A 374 3.49 18.74 -8.04
C SER A 374 2.34 19.65 -7.62
N PHE A 375 1.13 19.47 -8.15
CA PHE A 375 -0.05 20.22 -7.71
C PHE A 375 -0.47 19.81 -6.31
N VAL A 376 -0.55 18.51 -6.04
CA VAL A 376 -0.87 17.97 -4.72
C VAL A 376 0.16 18.46 -3.70
N GLU A 377 1.44 18.34 -4.00
CA GLU A 377 2.51 18.80 -3.11
C GLU A 377 2.47 20.31 -2.87
N TYR A 378 2.22 21.11 -3.91
CA TYR A 378 2.05 22.56 -3.76
C TYR A 378 0.90 22.89 -2.81
N LEU A 379 -0.27 22.27 -3.03
CA LEU A 379 -1.44 22.47 -2.19
C LEU A 379 -1.19 22.00 -0.75
N ALA A 380 -0.56 20.84 -0.55
CA ALA A 380 -0.23 20.29 0.76
C ALA A 380 0.66 21.25 1.55
N LYS A 381 1.78 21.68 0.97
CA LYS A 381 2.71 22.64 1.59
C LYS A 381 2.07 24.00 1.86
N TYR A 382 1.30 24.51 0.90
CA TYR A 382 0.60 25.78 1.04
C TYR A 382 -0.40 25.74 2.20
N LEU A 383 -1.31 24.76 2.19
CA LEU A 383 -2.37 24.63 3.20
C LEU A 383 -1.78 24.34 4.58
N TYR A 384 -0.79 23.45 4.66
CA TYR A 384 -0.11 23.12 5.91
C TYR A 384 0.59 24.35 6.49
N GLY A 385 1.40 25.03 5.67
CA GLY A 385 2.09 26.25 6.03
C GLY A 385 1.16 27.38 6.45
N ARG A 386 0.12 27.65 5.65
CA ARG A 386 -0.77 28.79 5.85
C ARG A 386 -1.74 28.59 7.01
N HIS A 387 -2.33 27.41 7.12
CA HIS A 387 -3.50 27.17 7.98
C HIS A 387 -3.25 26.25 9.17
N ILE A 388 -2.12 25.53 9.22
CA ILE A 388 -1.83 24.59 10.31
C ILE A 388 -0.65 25.07 11.16
N VAL A 389 0.51 25.32 10.54
CA VAL A 389 1.74 25.69 11.27
C VAL A 389 2.10 27.18 11.17
N HIS A 390 1.36 27.96 10.38
CA HIS A 390 1.59 29.40 10.16
C HIS A 390 3.05 29.76 9.82
N LYS A 391 3.63 28.98 8.91
CA LYS A 391 5.01 29.13 8.41
C LYS A 391 4.99 29.22 6.89
N ASP A 392 5.84 30.06 6.32
CA ASP A 392 6.08 30.05 4.87
C ASP A 392 7.02 28.86 4.52
N TRP A 393 6.46 27.86 3.86
CA TRP A 393 7.17 26.66 3.41
C TRP A 393 7.96 26.86 2.13
N PHE A 394 7.75 27.97 1.43
CA PHE A 394 8.41 28.31 0.17
C PHE A 394 9.43 29.45 0.33
N ALA A 395 9.65 29.95 1.56
CA ALA A 395 10.59 31.03 1.89
C ALA A 395 12.03 30.78 1.42
N HIS A 396 12.44 29.51 1.27
CA HIS A 396 13.78 29.15 0.84
C HIS A 396 13.85 28.89 -0.67
N ARG A 397 14.53 29.77 -1.40
CA ARG A 397 14.87 29.61 -2.84
C ARG A 397 15.98 28.57 -3.09
N MET A 398 16.09 27.57 -2.23
CA MET A 398 17.18 26.59 -2.28
C MET A 398 16.64 25.17 -2.26
N ILE A 399 17.18 24.35 -3.16
CA ILE A 399 16.96 22.90 -3.19
C ILE A 399 18.31 22.26 -2.86
N TYR A 400 18.35 21.47 -1.78
CA TYR A 400 19.59 20.92 -1.23
C TYR A 400 20.68 21.98 -0.95
N GLY A 401 20.27 23.16 -0.44
CA GLY A 401 21.19 24.27 -0.15
C GLY A 401 21.76 24.97 -1.39
N LYS A 402 21.25 24.69 -2.60
CA LYS A 402 21.68 25.33 -3.86
C LYS A 402 20.59 26.24 -4.42
N PRO A 403 20.94 27.43 -4.94
CA PRO A 403 19.97 28.35 -5.52
C PRO A 403 19.36 27.79 -6.81
N ILE A 404 18.08 28.09 -7.03
CA ILE A 404 17.39 27.76 -8.29
C ILE A 404 17.91 28.68 -9.40
N ASN A 405 18.67 28.10 -10.33
CA ASN A 405 19.30 28.78 -11.47
C ASN A 405 19.17 27.95 -12.77
N SER A 406 19.66 28.49 -13.88
CA SER A 406 19.57 27.83 -15.19
C SER A 406 20.23 26.45 -15.25
N ALA A 407 21.31 26.22 -14.48
CA ALA A 407 21.96 24.92 -14.40
C ALA A 407 21.07 23.89 -13.68
N MET A 408 20.41 24.30 -12.59
CA MET A 408 19.44 23.44 -11.88
C MET A 408 18.22 23.13 -12.74
N LEU A 409 17.68 24.10 -13.49
CA LEU A 409 16.57 23.88 -14.41
C LEU A 409 16.97 22.91 -15.54
N LYS A 410 18.16 23.08 -16.14
CA LYS A 410 18.68 22.13 -17.14
C LYS A 410 18.86 20.72 -16.56
N LYS A 411 19.31 20.62 -15.30
CA LYS A 411 19.40 19.34 -14.59
C LYS A 411 18.01 18.71 -14.42
N ALA A 412 17.03 19.44 -13.91
CA ALA A 412 15.66 18.96 -13.75
C ALA A 412 15.06 18.47 -15.07
N ARG A 413 15.22 19.24 -16.17
CA ARG A 413 14.73 18.82 -17.50
C ARG A 413 15.35 17.50 -17.95
N ARG A 414 16.67 17.30 -17.74
CA ARG A 414 17.33 16.03 -18.08
C ARG A 414 16.79 14.86 -17.26
N SER A 415 16.52 15.05 -15.97
CA SER A 415 15.90 14.01 -15.13
C SER A 415 14.50 13.66 -15.62
N ILE A 416 13.67 14.67 -15.91
CA ILE A 416 12.32 14.52 -16.46
C ILE A 416 12.33 13.79 -17.83
N GLN A 417 13.32 14.05 -18.68
CA GLN A 417 13.47 13.38 -19.98
C GLN A 417 14.02 11.95 -19.86
N GLY A 418 14.80 11.68 -18.81
CA GLY A 418 15.41 10.37 -18.56
C GLY A 418 14.44 9.32 -17.99
N THR A 419 13.42 9.77 -17.26
CA THR A 419 12.52 8.87 -16.51
C THR A 419 11.06 9.25 -16.74
N LYS A 420 10.21 8.25 -17.04
CA LYS A 420 8.77 8.44 -17.28
C LYS A 420 7.93 8.45 -16.00
N ASP A 421 8.56 8.41 -14.83
CA ASP A 421 7.87 8.28 -13.56
C ASP A 421 8.52 9.13 -12.45
N VAL A 422 7.83 9.26 -11.32
CA VAL A 422 8.40 9.85 -10.10
C VAL A 422 9.25 8.80 -9.40
N CYS A 423 10.55 9.06 -9.32
CA CYS A 423 11.53 8.09 -8.85
C CYS A 423 12.53 8.74 -7.90
N VAL A 424 12.89 8.00 -6.86
CA VAL A 424 14.03 8.31 -6.00
C VAL A 424 15.24 7.56 -6.55
N GLY A 425 16.25 8.28 -7.01
CA GLY A 425 17.47 7.68 -7.53
C GLY A 425 18.23 6.91 -6.44
N THR A 426 18.88 5.81 -6.82
CA THR A 426 19.74 5.06 -5.90
C THR A 426 21.05 5.82 -5.65
N LYS A 427 21.71 5.55 -4.50
CA LYS A 427 22.97 6.21 -4.09
C LYS A 427 24.07 6.19 -5.16
N ASN A 428 24.10 5.15 -6.00
CA ASN A 428 25.06 4.96 -7.09
C ASN A 428 24.43 5.03 -8.50
N GLY A 429 23.14 5.41 -8.58
CA GLY A 429 22.42 5.53 -9.85
C GLY A 429 22.85 6.75 -10.64
N LYS A 430 22.38 6.87 -11.89
CA LYS A 430 22.61 8.11 -12.64
C LYS A 430 21.78 9.20 -11.99
N GLU A 431 22.34 10.40 -11.91
CA GLU A 431 21.64 11.56 -11.34
C GLU A 431 20.34 11.89 -12.10
N SER A 432 20.23 11.48 -13.37
CA SER A 432 19.01 11.56 -14.17
C SER A 432 17.85 10.73 -13.62
N ASP A 433 18.14 9.70 -12.84
CA ASP A 433 17.15 8.70 -12.41
C ASP A 433 16.34 9.18 -11.18
N ASN A 434 16.70 10.34 -10.62
CA ASN A 434 16.00 10.97 -9.51
C ASN A 434 15.14 12.15 -10.00
N THR A 435 13.83 11.93 -10.07
CA THR A 435 12.82 12.94 -10.41
C THR A 435 12.01 13.43 -9.21
N ALA A 436 12.08 12.74 -8.05
CA ALA A 436 11.33 13.09 -6.85
C ALA A 436 11.58 14.54 -6.40
N TRP A 437 12.83 15.01 -6.35
CA TRP A 437 13.13 16.40 -5.98
C TRP A 437 12.55 17.43 -6.96
N VAL A 438 12.32 17.05 -8.21
CA VAL A 438 11.73 17.94 -9.21
C VAL A 438 10.24 18.11 -8.94
N TYR A 439 9.53 17.00 -8.74
CA TYR A 439 8.08 17.00 -8.55
C TYR A 439 7.64 17.42 -7.14
N TYR A 440 8.43 17.11 -6.10
CA TYR A 440 8.09 17.44 -4.71
C TYR A 440 8.72 18.74 -4.18
N GLN A 441 9.72 19.32 -4.87
CA GLN A 441 10.38 20.55 -4.38
C GLN A 441 10.42 21.66 -5.44
N LEU A 442 10.99 21.39 -6.62
CA LEU A 442 11.19 22.43 -7.63
C LEU A 442 9.88 22.95 -8.23
N LEU A 443 9.05 22.06 -8.78
CA LEU A 443 7.81 22.46 -9.44
C LEU A 443 6.80 23.10 -8.47
N PRO A 444 6.61 22.58 -7.23
CA PRO A 444 5.81 23.27 -6.21
C PRO A 444 6.32 24.68 -5.88
N TYR A 445 7.65 24.85 -5.76
CA TYR A 445 8.23 26.19 -5.57
C TYR A 445 7.93 27.12 -6.77
N LEU A 446 8.09 26.63 -8.00
CA LEU A 446 7.80 27.44 -9.20
C LEU A 446 6.32 27.82 -9.30
N LEU A 447 5.40 26.93 -8.90
CA LEU A 447 3.97 27.22 -8.77
C LEU A 447 3.72 28.31 -7.72
N HIS A 448 4.37 28.24 -6.56
CA HIS A 448 4.26 29.27 -5.54
C HIS A 448 4.79 30.63 -6.02
N GLN A 449 5.90 30.65 -6.76
CA GLN A 449 6.38 31.90 -7.38
C GLN A 449 5.38 32.43 -8.41
N LEU A 450 4.72 31.57 -9.18
CA LEU A 450 3.66 31.99 -10.09
C LEU A 450 2.48 32.62 -9.33
N ALA A 451 2.12 32.05 -8.16
CA ALA A 451 1.09 32.59 -7.27
C ALA A 451 1.45 33.98 -6.74
N ILE A 452 2.64 34.15 -6.15
CA ILE A 452 3.10 35.44 -5.59
C ILE A 452 3.09 36.55 -6.64
N HIS A 453 3.58 36.25 -7.85
CA HIS A 453 3.64 37.26 -8.92
C HIS A 453 2.32 37.43 -9.68
N SER A 454 1.26 36.71 -9.29
CA SER A 454 -0.03 36.78 -9.98
C SER A 454 -0.86 38.02 -9.66
N HIS A 455 -0.44 38.81 -8.68
CA HIS A 455 -1.16 39.99 -8.14
C HIS A 455 -2.56 39.67 -7.60
N VAL A 456 -2.84 38.41 -7.27
CA VAL A 456 -4.07 37.92 -6.65
C VAL A 456 -3.71 37.24 -5.32
N ASN A 457 -4.67 37.11 -4.40
CA ASN A 457 -4.50 36.36 -3.16
C ASN A 457 -4.07 34.90 -3.45
N GLU A 458 -3.05 34.42 -2.73
CA GLU A 458 -2.58 33.04 -2.79
C GLU A 458 -3.68 32.01 -2.51
N ASP A 459 -4.66 32.33 -1.62
CA ASP A 459 -5.79 31.43 -1.36
C ASP A 459 -6.62 31.21 -2.64
N ALA A 460 -6.80 32.27 -3.44
CA ALA A 460 -7.52 32.17 -4.70
C ALA A 460 -6.73 31.37 -5.74
N PHE A 461 -5.39 31.46 -5.73
CA PHE A 461 -4.54 30.66 -6.60
C PHE A 461 -4.59 29.17 -6.25
N ALA A 462 -4.52 28.83 -4.96
CA ALA A 462 -4.70 27.45 -4.48
C ALA A 462 -6.09 26.89 -4.84
N THR A 463 -7.13 27.70 -4.64
CA THR A 463 -8.51 27.38 -5.05
C THR A 463 -8.63 27.16 -6.56
N ALA A 464 -7.96 27.98 -7.37
CA ALA A 464 -7.95 27.83 -8.81
C ALA A 464 -7.26 26.51 -9.24
N ILE A 465 -6.12 26.16 -8.65
CA ILE A 465 -5.45 24.87 -8.90
C ILE A 465 -6.38 23.70 -8.59
N TYR A 466 -7.03 23.73 -7.42
CA TYR A 466 -8.00 22.71 -7.03
C TYR A 466 -9.15 22.57 -8.04
N HIS A 467 -9.76 23.68 -8.45
CA HIS A 467 -10.86 23.64 -9.42
C HIS A 467 -10.41 23.29 -10.84
N TYR A 468 -9.15 23.53 -11.19
CA TYR A 468 -8.64 23.10 -12.48
C TYR A 468 -8.59 21.57 -12.57
N THR A 469 -8.26 20.89 -11.47
CA THR A 469 -8.17 19.43 -11.41
C THR A 469 -9.51 18.73 -11.11
N THR A 470 -10.47 19.42 -10.49
CA THR A 470 -11.77 18.82 -10.10
C THR A 470 -13.00 19.37 -10.84
N GLY A 471 -12.91 20.55 -11.46
CA GLY A 471 -14.07 21.41 -11.73
C GLY A 471 -14.76 21.27 -13.09
N THR A 472 -14.29 20.43 -14.03
CA THR A 472 -15.02 20.26 -15.32
C THR A 472 -14.93 18.84 -15.87
N PRO A 473 -16.05 18.09 -15.91
CA PRO A 473 -16.14 16.88 -16.73
C PRO A 473 -15.77 17.24 -18.17
N HIS A 474 -14.85 16.49 -18.77
CA HIS A 474 -14.39 16.62 -20.17
C HIS A 474 -13.36 17.72 -20.51
N ARG A 475 -12.70 18.38 -19.54
CA ARG A 475 -11.56 19.25 -19.87
C ARG A 475 -10.30 18.40 -20.08
N SER A 476 -9.63 18.56 -21.23
CA SER A 476 -8.29 18.01 -21.43
C SER A 476 -7.33 18.71 -20.47
N LEU A 477 -6.60 17.96 -19.66
CA LEU A 477 -5.48 18.52 -18.92
C LEU A 477 -4.35 18.79 -19.92
N SER A 478 -3.79 20.00 -19.91
CA SER A 478 -2.52 20.30 -20.56
C SER A 478 -1.88 21.51 -19.90
N LEU A 479 -0.55 21.67 -20.00
CA LEU A 479 0.11 22.84 -19.42
C LEU A 479 -0.37 24.15 -20.07
N LYS A 480 -0.70 24.09 -21.37
CA LYS A 480 -1.24 25.22 -22.12
C LYS A 480 -2.62 25.64 -21.57
N ASP A 481 -3.50 24.67 -21.36
CA ASP A 481 -4.86 24.91 -20.88
C ASP A 481 -4.87 25.37 -19.43
N PHE A 482 -3.95 24.88 -18.60
CA PHE A 482 -3.74 25.37 -17.25
C PHE A 482 -3.41 26.87 -17.23
N PHE A 483 -2.46 27.31 -18.05
CA PHE A 483 -2.14 28.74 -18.14
C PHE A 483 -3.25 29.58 -18.76
N ALA A 484 -4.03 29.02 -19.69
CA ALA A 484 -5.21 29.70 -20.23
C ALA A 484 -6.27 29.88 -19.13
N TYR A 485 -6.56 28.81 -18.40
CA TYR A 485 -7.49 28.81 -17.28
C TYR A 485 -7.11 29.82 -16.20
N LEU A 486 -5.85 29.85 -15.75
CA LEU A 486 -5.43 30.85 -14.76
C LEU A 486 -5.64 32.29 -15.27
N LYS A 487 -5.40 32.55 -16.56
CA LYS A 487 -5.70 33.87 -17.12
C LYS A 487 -7.20 34.18 -17.15
N GLU A 488 -8.04 33.20 -17.49
CA GLU A 488 -9.50 33.32 -17.45
C GLU A 488 -10.00 33.65 -16.04
N GLN A 489 -9.36 33.08 -15.01
CA GLN A 489 -9.62 33.38 -13.60
C GLN A 489 -9.01 34.73 -13.13
N GLY A 490 -8.38 35.50 -14.02
CA GLY A 490 -7.85 36.83 -13.73
C GLY A 490 -6.41 36.87 -13.20
N PHE A 491 -5.70 35.74 -13.15
CA PHE A 491 -4.30 35.70 -12.68
C PHE A 491 -3.34 36.28 -13.73
N ARG A 492 -2.47 37.20 -13.31
CA ARG A 492 -1.39 37.72 -14.16
C ARG A 492 -0.21 36.75 -14.14
N LEU A 493 0.01 36.01 -15.21
CA LEU A 493 1.11 35.05 -15.26
C LEU A 493 2.44 35.74 -15.57
N ASP A 494 3.31 35.86 -14.56
CA ASP A 494 4.68 36.35 -14.76
C ASP A 494 5.39 35.56 -15.86
N ARG A 495 6.05 36.30 -16.77
CA ARG A 495 6.67 35.71 -17.96
C ARG A 495 7.80 34.76 -17.59
N LYS A 496 8.56 35.06 -16.54
CA LYS A 496 9.73 34.26 -16.14
C LYS A 496 9.28 32.96 -15.47
N SER A 497 8.44 33.01 -14.44
CA SER A 497 7.94 31.81 -13.76
C SER A 497 7.20 30.87 -14.71
N LYS A 498 6.37 31.44 -15.60
CA LYS A 498 5.71 30.66 -16.66
C LYS A 498 6.72 29.98 -17.59
N ALA A 499 7.74 30.71 -18.04
CA ALA A 499 8.76 30.17 -18.94
C ALA A 499 9.61 29.06 -18.28
N GLU A 500 9.89 29.17 -16.98
CA GLU A 500 10.63 28.14 -16.23
C GLU A 500 9.82 26.83 -16.14
N ILE A 501 8.52 26.89 -15.83
CA ILE A 501 7.65 25.70 -15.83
C ILE A 501 7.53 25.11 -17.24
N SER A 502 7.29 25.95 -18.26
CA SER A 502 7.24 25.50 -19.66
C SER A 502 8.55 24.86 -20.11
N PHE A 503 9.70 25.42 -19.72
CA PHE A 503 11.01 24.86 -20.07
C PHE A 503 11.23 23.44 -19.53
N LEU A 504 10.68 23.12 -18.35
CA LEU A 504 10.81 21.80 -17.73
C LEU A 504 9.91 20.74 -18.37
N LEU A 505 8.70 21.13 -18.80
CA LEU A 505 7.64 20.21 -19.21
C LEU A 505 7.41 20.14 -20.73
N GLN A 506 7.89 21.12 -21.49
CA GLN A 506 7.87 21.06 -22.95
C GLN A 506 8.95 20.12 -23.47
N ASN A 507 8.55 19.17 -24.32
CA ASN A 507 9.47 18.30 -25.04
C ASN A 507 10.37 19.10 -25.99
#